data_AF-A0A1F2WNQ3-F1
#
_entry.id   AF-A0A1F2WNQ3-F1
#
_cell.length_a   1.000
_cell.length_b   1.000
_cell.length_c   1.000
_cell.angle_alpha   90.00
_cell.angle_beta   90.00
_cell.angle_gamma   90.00
#
_symmetry.space_group_name_H-M   'P 1'
#
loop_
_entity.id
_entity.type
_entity.pdbx_description
1 polymer ?
#
loop_
_entity_poly.entity_id
_entity_poly.type
_entity_poly.pdbx_seq_one_letter_code
_entity_poly.pdbx_strand_id
1 'polypeptide(L)'
;MPWTPLDDGMLTSTVLQKGPTVVAVWTLILASCDRYGVSKLQPSAVAGLMRISDDEAELAFEVLASPDSKSRNRAEEGRRIVKTEEGYWHVVSHSKYRRLASRAAAVERQQRYQDRRAREAMTEANQRGRS
;
A
#
# COMPACT_ATOMS: atom_id res chain seq x y z
N MET A 1 -1.11 -9.71 -14.70
CA MET A 1 -1.70 -9.17 -13.47
C MET A 1 -0.67 -8.25 -12.82
N PRO A 2 -1.03 -7.01 -12.43
CA PRO A 2 -0.12 -6.17 -11.66
C PRO A 2 0.14 -6.80 -10.29
N TRP A 3 1.39 -6.75 -9.84
CA TRP A 3 1.80 -7.17 -8.50
C TRP A 3 1.57 -6.02 -7.50
N THR A 4 0.92 -6.30 -6.38
CA THR A 4 0.66 -5.32 -5.32
C THR A 4 1.50 -5.69 -4.09
N PRO A 5 2.63 -5.01 -3.84
CA PRO A 5 3.45 -5.29 -2.66
C PRO A 5 2.75 -4.80 -1.38
N LEU A 6 2.91 -5.56 -0.30
CA LEU A 6 2.53 -5.12 1.04
C LEU A 6 3.76 -4.58 1.77
N ASP A 7 3.57 -3.48 2.50
CA ASP A 7 4.60 -2.88 3.35
C ASP A 7 4.91 -3.79 4.54
N ASP A 8 6.19 -4.07 4.79
CA ASP A 8 6.65 -4.87 5.93
C ASP A 8 6.27 -4.21 7.27
N GLY A 9 6.17 -2.88 7.28
CA GLY A 9 5.62 -2.11 8.39
C GLY A 9 4.21 -2.53 8.79
N MET A 10 3.44 -3.23 7.96
CA MET A 10 2.15 -3.82 8.36
C MET A 10 2.30 -4.83 9.52
N LEU A 11 3.44 -5.54 9.59
CA LEU A 11 3.71 -6.54 10.64
C LEU A 11 3.79 -5.95 12.06
N THR A 12 4.08 -4.66 12.17
CA THR A 12 4.13 -3.93 13.45
C THR A 12 2.98 -2.95 13.61
N SER A 13 2.02 -2.99 12.68
CA SER A 13 0.84 -2.13 12.71
C SER A 13 -0.17 -2.62 13.74
N THR A 14 -0.85 -1.69 14.39
CA THR A 14 -1.97 -1.95 15.30
C THR A 14 -3.16 -2.62 14.61
N VAL A 15 -3.21 -2.63 13.26
CA VAL A 15 -4.26 -3.36 12.52
C VAL A 15 -4.17 -4.87 12.76
N LEU A 16 -2.97 -5.43 12.95
CA LEU A 16 -2.81 -6.86 13.27
C LEU A 16 -3.41 -7.23 14.62
N GLN A 17 -3.51 -6.26 15.54
CA GLN A 17 -4.10 -6.47 16.86
C GLN A 17 -5.64 -6.48 16.80
N LYS A 18 -6.25 -6.15 15.65
CA LYS A 18 -7.71 -6.12 15.47
C LYS A 18 -8.31 -7.48 15.10
N GLY A 19 -7.47 -8.51 14.96
CA GLY A 19 -7.90 -9.87 14.68
C GLY A 19 -7.82 -10.26 13.19
N PRO A 20 -7.83 -11.56 12.90
CA PRO A 20 -7.52 -12.09 11.56
C PRO A 20 -8.52 -11.64 10.49
N THR A 21 -9.82 -11.59 10.81
CA THR A 21 -10.87 -11.16 9.87
C THR A 21 -10.63 -9.72 9.42
N VAL A 22 -10.38 -8.79 10.37
CA VAL A 22 -10.10 -7.38 10.06
C VAL A 22 -8.86 -7.23 9.19
N VAL A 23 -7.80 -7.99 9.48
CA VAL A 23 -6.54 -7.97 8.72
C VAL A 23 -6.74 -8.50 7.29
N ALA A 24 -7.51 -9.56 7.13
CA ALA A 24 -7.80 -10.14 5.83
C ALA A 24 -8.66 -9.18 4.99
N VAL A 25 -9.70 -8.59 5.57
CA VAL A 25 -10.51 -7.54 4.91
C VAL A 25 -9.66 -6.33 4.54
N TRP A 26 -8.79 -5.87 5.44
CA TRP A 26 -7.87 -4.77 5.17
C TRP A 26 -6.95 -5.05 3.97
N THR A 27 -6.38 -6.25 3.91
CA THR A 27 -5.50 -6.67 2.82
C THR A 27 -6.25 -6.72 1.48
N LEU A 28 -7.51 -7.20 1.50
CA LEU A 28 -8.38 -7.20 0.32
C LEU A 28 -8.70 -5.79 -0.15
N ILE A 29 -9.00 -4.86 0.76
CA ILE A 29 -9.20 -3.44 0.45
C ILE A 29 -7.94 -2.86 -0.21
N LEU A 30 -6.76 -3.05 0.37
CA LEU A 30 -5.49 -2.58 -0.19
C LEU A 30 -5.25 -3.12 -1.62
N ALA A 31 -5.52 -4.41 -1.84
CA ALA A 31 -5.36 -5.04 -3.15
C ALA A 31 -6.36 -4.53 -4.20
N SER A 32 -7.55 -4.11 -3.77
CA SER A 32 -8.62 -3.59 -4.63
C SER A 32 -8.52 -2.10 -4.98
N CYS A 33 -7.63 -1.36 -4.31
CA CYS A 33 -7.55 0.09 -4.47
C CYS A 33 -7.07 0.49 -5.87
N ASP A 34 -7.63 1.58 -6.38
CA ASP A 34 -7.15 2.23 -7.59
C ASP A 34 -5.88 3.07 -7.36
N ARG A 35 -5.42 3.76 -8.41
CA ARG A 35 -4.22 4.63 -8.35
C ARG A 35 -4.33 5.82 -7.39
N TYR A 36 -5.54 6.14 -6.92
CA TYR A 36 -5.81 7.22 -5.96
C TYR A 36 -6.02 6.68 -4.54
N GLY A 37 -6.04 5.36 -4.35
CA GLY A 37 -6.26 4.74 -3.06
C GLY A 37 -7.73 4.61 -2.71
N VAL A 38 -8.60 4.57 -3.72
CA VAL A 38 -10.04 4.37 -3.53
C VAL A 38 -10.38 2.91 -3.82
N SER A 39 -11.02 2.26 -2.87
CA SER A 39 -11.64 0.94 -3.03
C SER A 39 -13.15 1.09 -3.14
N LYS A 40 -13.74 0.39 -4.12
CA LYS A 40 -15.19 0.31 -4.30
C LYS A 40 -15.82 -0.88 -3.58
N LEU A 41 -15.03 -1.67 -2.84
CA LEU A 41 -15.54 -2.82 -2.10
C LEU A 41 -16.53 -2.37 -1.04
N GLN A 42 -17.63 -3.11 -0.94
CA GLN A 42 -18.66 -2.93 0.07
C GLN A 42 -18.67 -4.13 1.02
N PRO A 43 -19.09 -3.97 2.29
CA PRO A 43 -19.14 -5.07 3.26
C PRO A 43 -19.82 -6.34 2.72
N SER A 44 -20.99 -6.20 2.11
CA SER A 44 -21.75 -7.33 1.53
C SER A 44 -21.00 -8.08 0.42
N ALA A 45 -20.26 -7.35 -0.43
CA ALA A 45 -19.43 -7.98 -1.46
C ALA A 45 -18.25 -8.75 -0.83
N VAL A 46 -17.68 -8.20 0.25
CA VAL A 46 -16.57 -8.82 0.97
C VAL A 46 -17.02 -10.09 1.69
N ALA A 47 -18.21 -10.11 2.29
CA ALA A 47 -18.79 -11.30 2.92
C ALA A 47 -18.82 -12.49 1.94
N GLY A 48 -19.35 -12.27 0.74
CA GLY A 48 -19.38 -13.29 -0.32
C GLY A 48 -18.00 -13.71 -0.82
N LEU A 49 -17.09 -12.76 -1.05
CA LEU A 49 -15.73 -13.03 -1.54
C LEU A 49 -14.88 -13.83 -0.53
N MET A 50 -15.02 -13.53 0.76
CA MET A 50 -14.22 -14.12 1.83
C MET A 50 -14.91 -15.30 2.52
N ARG A 51 -16.19 -15.57 2.20
CA ARG A 51 -17.02 -16.60 2.85
C ARG A 51 -17.13 -16.40 4.36
N ILE A 52 -17.35 -15.16 4.77
CA ILE A 52 -17.62 -14.74 6.16
C ILE A 52 -19.06 -14.25 6.27
N SER A 53 -19.58 -14.04 7.48
CA SER A 53 -20.92 -13.47 7.64
C SER A 53 -20.96 -11.98 7.24
N ASP A 54 -22.16 -11.47 6.95
CA ASP A 54 -22.36 -10.04 6.71
C ASP A 54 -21.95 -9.22 7.94
N ASP A 55 -22.32 -9.67 9.15
CA ASP A 55 -21.93 -9.02 10.42
C ASP A 55 -20.40 -8.94 10.59
N GLU A 56 -19.67 -10.02 10.25
CA GLU A 56 -18.20 -10.03 10.33
C GLU A 56 -17.57 -9.03 9.34
N ALA A 57 -18.15 -8.94 8.14
CA ALA A 57 -17.70 -7.98 7.14
C ALA A 57 -18.01 -6.53 7.57
N GLU A 58 -19.22 -6.25 8.04
CA GLU A 58 -19.61 -4.92 8.53
C GLU A 58 -18.72 -4.48 9.71
N LEU A 59 -18.56 -5.34 10.71
CA LEU A 59 -17.70 -5.07 11.86
C LEU A 59 -16.25 -4.80 11.43
N ALA A 60 -15.73 -5.52 10.43
CA ALA A 60 -14.39 -5.26 9.93
C ALA A 60 -14.25 -3.86 9.30
N PHE A 61 -15.24 -3.42 8.52
CA PHE A 61 -15.24 -2.07 7.96
C PHE A 61 -15.38 -1.01 9.05
N GLU A 62 -16.25 -1.22 10.04
CA GLU A 62 -16.40 -0.32 11.19
C GLU A 62 -15.11 -0.17 11.96
N VAL A 63 -14.41 -1.27 12.26
CA VAL A 63 -13.12 -1.26 12.95
C VAL A 63 -12.06 -0.51 12.14
N LEU A 64 -12.04 -0.66 10.82
CA LEU A 64 -11.10 0.03 9.94
C LEU A 64 -11.42 1.53 9.76
N ALA A 65 -12.70 1.90 9.84
CA ALA A 65 -13.18 3.27 9.77
C ALA A 65 -13.20 4.00 11.13
N SER A 66 -12.96 3.28 12.22
CA SER A 66 -12.91 3.85 13.57
C SER A 66 -11.55 4.50 13.87
N PRO A 67 -11.52 5.56 14.72
CA PRO A 67 -10.28 6.14 15.21
C PRO A 67 -9.33 5.11 15.83
N ASP A 68 -8.02 5.29 15.65
CA ASP A 68 -7.00 4.44 16.24
C ASP A 68 -5.88 5.29 16.86
N SER A 69 -5.99 5.53 18.16
CA SER A 69 -5.03 6.32 18.94
C SER A 69 -3.63 5.70 19.01
N LYS A 70 -3.47 4.41 18.68
CA LYS A 70 -2.17 3.73 18.63
C LYS A 70 -1.58 3.72 17.21
N SER A 71 -2.32 4.22 16.22
CA SER A 71 -1.85 4.31 14.83
C SER A 71 -0.62 5.22 14.70
N ARG A 72 0.39 4.74 13.95
CA ARG A 72 1.55 5.55 13.54
C ARG A 72 1.17 6.62 12.51
N ASN A 73 0.09 6.41 11.76
CA ASN A 73 -0.50 7.45 10.92
C ASN A 73 -1.51 8.23 11.74
N ARG A 74 -1.30 9.54 11.91
CA ARG A 74 -2.20 10.41 12.69
C ARG A 74 -3.29 11.09 11.85
N ALA A 75 -3.19 11.00 10.52
CA ALA A 75 -4.23 11.51 9.63
C ALA A 75 -5.57 10.83 9.92
N GLU A 76 -6.67 11.58 9.81
CA GLU A 76 -8.03 11.09 10.06
C GLU A 76 -8.18 10.38 11.41
N GLU A 77 -7.51 10.87 12.46
CA GLU A 77 -7.52 10.26 13.81
C GLU A 77 -7.00 8.81 13.85
N GLY A 78 -6.18 8.43 12.87
CA GLY A 78 -5.59 7.11 12.77
C GLY A 78 -6.48 6.06 12.09
N ARG A 79 -7.61 6.46 11.51
CA ARG A 79 -8.45 5.58 10.67
C ARG A 79 -7.64 4.94 9.54
N ARG A 80 -8.05 3.74 9.12
CA ARG A 80 -7.44 3.03 7.97
C ARG A 80 -8.15 3.41 6.68
N ILE A 81 -9.47 3.51 6.74
CA ILE A 81 -10.32 3.93 5.63
C ILE A 81 -11.24 5.07 6.07
N VAL A 82 -11.59 5.94 5.13
CA VAL A 82 -12.62 6.95 5.29
C VAL A 82 -13.58 6.90 4.13
N LYS A 83 -14.85 7.23 4.36
CA LYS A 83 -15.87 7.18 3.32
C LYS A 83 -15.75 8.40 2.41
N THR A 84 -15.81 8.20 1.10
CA THR A 84 -15.83 9.29 0.11
C THR A 84 -17.25 9.80 -0.11
N GLU A 85 -17.38 10.95 -0.78
CA GLU A 85 -18.69 11.53 -1.13
C GLU A 85 -19.52 10.58 -2.01
N GLU A 86 -18.87 9.78 -2.85
CA GLU A 86 -19.49 8.77 -3.71
C GLU A 86 -19.84 7.46 -2.97
N GLY A 87 -19.59 7.38 -1.67
CA GLY A 87 -19.85 6.20 -0.85
C GLY A 87 -18.80 5.07 -0.98
N TYR A 88 -17.63 5.36 -1.55
CA TYR A 88 -16.50 4.45 -1.61
C TYR A 88 -15.57 4.61 -0.40
N TRP A 89 -14.49 3.84 -0.35
CA TRP A 89 -13.54 3.86 0.76
C TRP A 89 -12.18 4.36 0.31
N HIS A 90 -11.73 5.47 0.86
CA HIS A 90 -10.38 5.98 0.67
C HIS A 90 -9.42 5.44 1.74
N VAL A 91 -8.31 4.85 1.30
CA VAL A 91 -7.23 4.39 2.17
C VAL A 91 -6.34 5.55 2.60
N VAL A 92 -6.42 5.90 3.89
CA VAL A 92 -5.77 7.09 4.47
C VAL A 92 -4.25 7.07 4.28
N SER A 93 -3.62 5.90 4.33
CA SER A 93 -2.16 5.78 4.18
C SER A 93 -1.68 5.74 2.73
N HIS A 94 -2.58 5.66 1.75
CA HIS A 94 -2.22 5.34 0.36
C HIS A 94 -1.27 6.38 -0.24
N SER A 95 -1.59 7.66 -0.13
CA SER A 95 -0.78 8.75 -0.70
C SER A 95 0.65 8.78 -0.13
N LYS A 96 0.79 8.55 1.18
CA LYS A 96 2.08 8.47 1.87
C LYS A 96 2.93 7.34 1.30
N TYR A 97 2.40 6.13 1.23
CA TYR A 97 3.14 4.97 0.73
C TYR A 97 3.43 5.05 -0.76
N ARG A 98 2.50 5.58 -1.57
CA ARG A 98 2.73 5.82 -2.99
C ARG A 98 3.88 6.81 -3.25
N ARG A 99 3.98 7.86 -2.43
CA ARG A 99 5.12 8.80 -2.49
C ARG A 99 6.44 8.14 -2.12
N LEU A 100 6.45 7.32 -1.07
CA LEU A 100 7.65 6.58 -0.63
C LEU A 100 8.13 5.62 -1.71
N ALA A 101 7.23 4.83 -2.30
CA ALA A 101 7.53 3.93 -3.41
C ALA A 101 8.07 4.68 -4.63
N SER A 102 7.44 5.82 -4.98
CA SER A 102 7.89 6.65 -6.11
C SER A 102 9.30 7.21 -5.89
N ARG A 103 9.61 7.65 -4.66
CA ARG A 103 10.95 8.14 -4.29
C ARG A 103 11.98 7.02 -4.36
N ALA A 104 11.67 5.85 -3.81
CA ALA A 104 12.56 4.69 -3.86
C ALA A 104 12.90 4.30 -5.31
N ALA A 105 11.88 4.21 -6.18
CA ALA A 105 12.06 3.93 -7.59
C ALA A 105 12.89 5.00 -8.33
N ALA A 106 12.77 6.27 -7.95
CA ALA A 106 13.57 7.34 -8.53
C ALA A 106 15.06 7.21 -8.14
N VAL A 107 15.36 6.90 -6.87
CA VAL A 107 16.72 6.66 -6.39
C VAL A 107 17.35 5.47 -7.12
N GLU A 108 16.61 4.37 -7.25
CA GLU A 108 17.08 3.17 -7.94
C GLU A 108 17.37 3.43 -9.42
N ARG A 109 16.50 4.19 -10.11
CA ARG A 109 16.74 4.59 -11.51
C ARG A 109 18.02 5.43 -11.65
N GLN A 110 18.26 6.35 -10.71
CA GLN A 110 19.47 7.17 -10.73
C GLN A 110 20.73 6.33 -10.52
N GLN A 111 20.71 5.40 -9.57
CA GLN A 111 21.84 4.48 -9.33
C GLN A 111 22.15 3.63 -10.57
N ARG A 112 21.12 3.01 -11.17
CA ARG A 112 21.28 2.22 -12.40
C ARG A 112 21.85 3.05 -13.56
N TYR A 113 21.45 4.32 -13.66
CA TYR A 113 21.99 5.23 -14.68
C TYR A 113 23.49 5.51 -14.45
N GLN A 114 23.89 5.81 -13.21
CA GLN A 114 25.30 6.06 -12.87
C GLN A 114 26.16 4.81 -13.08
N ASP A 115 25.68 3.64 -12.67
CA ASP A 115 26.39 2.36 -12.87
C ASP A 115 26.61 2.08 -14.36
N ARG A 116 25.60 2.33 -15.18
CA ARG A 116 25.71 2.17 -16.64
C ARG A 116 26.75 3.13 -17.22
N ARG A 117 26.72 4.41 -16.83
CA ARG A 117 27.70 5.41 -17.28
C ARG A 117 29.14 5.06 -16.86
N ALA A 118 29.32 4.56 -15.64
CA ALA A 118 30.62 4.13 -15.14
C ALA A 118 31.17 2.95 -15.95
N ARG A 119 30.32 1.96 -16.28
CA ARG A 119 30.70 0.80 -17.12
C ARG A 119 31.06 1.19 -18.55
N GLU A 120 30.29 2.09 -19.15
CA GLU A 120 30.58 2.65 -20.49
C GLU A 120 31.94 3.35 -20.49
N ALA A 121 32.19 4.26 -19.53
CA ALA A 121 33.45 4.98 -19.41
C ALA A 121 34.67 4.05 -19.20
N MET A 122 34.53 3.00 -18.38
CA MET A 122 35.59 2.02 -18.16
C MET A 122 35.88 1.19 -19.43
N THR A 123 34.85 0.88 -20.21
CA THR A 123 35.00 0.16 -21.48
C THR A 123 35.72 1.03 -22.51
N GLU A 124 35.35 2.31 -22.62
CA GLU A 124 36.02 3.28 -23.50
C GLU A 124 37.48 3.52 -23.10
N ALA A 125 37.78 3.63 -21.81
CA ALA A 125 39.15 3.79 -21.31
C ALA A 125 40.04 2.58 -21.64
N ASN A 126 39.53 1.37 -21.46
CA ASN A 126 40.23 0.13 -21.80
C ASN A 126 40.51 -0.01 -23.31
N GLN A 127 39.63 0.53 -24.17
CA GLN A 127 39.85 0.53 -25.61
C GLN A 127 40.93 1.53 -26.04
N ARG A 128 40.98 2.72 -25.42
CA ARG A 128 42.00 3.76 -25.71
C ARG A 128 43.40 3.41 -25.21
N GLY A 129 43.53 2.62 -24.14
CA GLY A 129 44.82 2.18 -23.60
C GLY A 129 45.46 1.01 -24.37
N ARG A 130 44.76 0.42 -25.35
CA ARG A 130 45.25 -0.70 -26.17
C ARG A 130 45.66 -0.30 -27.60
N SER A 131 45.42 0.96 -28.00
CA SER A 131 45.89 1.55 -29.27
C SER A 131 47.17 2.33 -29.04
#